data_AF-M5WEX8-F1
#
_entry.id   AF-M5WEX8-F1
#
_cell.length_a   1.000
_cell.length_b   1.000
_cell.length_c   1.000
_cell.angle_alpha   90.00
_cell.angle_beta   90.00
_cell.angle_gamma   90.00
#
_symmetry.space_group_name_H-M   'P 1'
#
loop_
_entity.id
_entity.type
_entity.pdbx_description
1 polymer ?
#
loop_
_entity_poly.entity_id
_entity_poly.type
_entity_poly.pdbx_seq_one_letter_code
_entity_poly.pdbx_strand_id
1 'polypeptide(L)'
;MRQPGRYSGFMMHGGISGRTGPHSLPLARIKKIMKKSGEDVKMISGEAPIVFSKACELFIEELTRRSWMTTLEGKRRTLHKDDVASAVVGTDIFDFLVSLVSDSCHSEDITPADKEALGGS
;
A
#
# COMPACT_ATOMS: atom_id res chain seq x y z
N MET A 1 -16.28 -22.66 19.79
CA MET A 1 -16.41 -21.25 20.21
C MET A 1 -15.02 -20.65 20.32
N ARG A 2 -14.60 -19.81 19.38
CA ARG A 2 -13.30 -19.12 19.43
C ARG A 2 -13.47 -17.82 20.20
N GLN A 3 -12.70 -17.65 21.26
CA GLN A 3 -12.64 -16.40 22.02
C GLN A 3 -12.21 -15.25 21.08
N PRO A 4 -12.89 -14.09 21.07
CA PRO A 4 -12.35 -12.91 20.41
C PRO A 4 -11.14 -12.40 21.21
N GLY A 5 -9.96 -12.45 20.59
CA GLY A 5 -8.77 -11.80 21.11
C GLY A 5 -8.99 -10.30 21.28
N ARG A 6 -8.37 -9.72 22.31
CA ARG A 6 -8.33 -8.29 22.62
C ARG A 6 -7.74 -7.48 21.45
N TYR A 7 -8.56 -7.11 20.47
CA TYR A 7 -8.29 -5.99 19.55
C TYR A 7 -8.87 -4.67 20.10
N SER A 8 -9.07 -4.60 21.41
CA SER A 8 -9.64 -3.46 22.15
C SER A 8 -8.57 -2.79 23.01
N GLY A 9 -7.41 -2.48 22.42
CA GLY A 9 -6.30 -1.81 23.10
C GLY A 9 -5.69 -0.64 22.34
N PHE A 10 -6.14 -0.35 21.12
CA PHE A 10 -5.55 0.72 20.28
C PHE A 10 -6.37 2.02 20.23
N MET A 11 -7.51 2.06 20.94
CA MET A 11 -8.35 3.24 21.03
C MET A 11 -8.60 3.56 22.49
N MET A 12 -7.64 4.18 23.18
CA MET A 12 -7.87 5.14 24.28
C MET A 12 -6.52 5.76 24.65
N HIS A 13 -6.40 7.04 24.33
CA HIS A 13 -5.45 8.06 24.80
C HIS A 13 -4.07 7.66 25.35
N GLY A 14 -3.03 8.19 24.68
CA GLY A 14 -1.79 8.64 25.33
C GLY A 14 -0.72 7.56 25.50
N GLY A 15 0.11 7.35 24.48
CA GLY A 15 1.30 6.50 24.63
C GLY A 15 2.07 6.20 23.35
N ILE A 16 2.40 7.22 22.54
CA ILE A 16 3.32 7.04 21.41
C ILE A 16 4.73 7.47 21.85
N SER A 17 5.33 6.73 22.78
CA SER A 17 6.78 6.78 23.01
C SER A 17 7.39 5.54 22.39
N GLY A 18 7.63 5.62 21.08
CA GLY A 18 8.09 4.52 20.25
C GLY A 18 8.61 4.97 18.89
N ARG A 19 9.40 6.05 18.86
CA ARG A 19 10.19 6.53 17.70
C ARG A 19 9.40 6.87 16.43
N THR A 20 8.49 7.83 16.51
CA THR A 20 8.19 8.70 15.36
C THR A 20 8.30 10.13 15.86
N GLY A 21 9.20 10.92 15.26
CA GLY A 21 9.26 12.36 15.52
C GLY A 21 7.98 13.06 15.01
N PRO A 22 8.01 14.37 14.70
CA PRO A 22 6.83 15.10 14.19
C PRO A 22 6.29 14.60 12.84
N HIS A 23 6.82 13.50 12.29
CA HIS A 23 6.48 12.94 11.00
C HIS A 23 5.93 11.51 11.16
N SER A 24 4.77 11.24 10.55
CA SER A 24 4.05 9.97 10.62
C SER A 24 4.81 8.80 9.96
N LEU A 25 5.67 9.09 8.97
CA LEU A 25 6.45 8.10 8.24
C LEU A 25 7.97 8.29 8.43
N PRO A 26 8.76 7.19 8.53
CA PRO A 26 10.19 7.25 8.81
C PRO A 26 10.99 7.87 7.66
N LEU A 27 11.57 9.06 7.89
CA LEU A 27 12.32 9.83 6.88
C LEU A 27 13.47 9.04 6.24
N ALA A 28 14.18 8.22 7.02
CA ALA A 28 15.27 7.39 6.51
C ALA A 28 14.78 6.36 5.48
N ARG A 29 13.57 5.82 5.67
CA ARG A 29 12.96 4.86 4.73
C ARG A 29 12.53 5.56 3.44
N ILE A 30 11.92 6.74 3.56
CA ILE A 30 11.54 7.59 2.43
C ILE A 30 12.78 7.91 1.59
N LYS A 31 13.84 8.41 2.22
CA LYS A 31 15.11 8.71 1.54
C LYS A 31 15.70 7.48 0.83
N LYS A 32 15.59 6.29 1.42
CA LYS A 32 16.07 5.04 0.81
C LYS A 32 15.25 4.65 -0.43
N ILE A 33 13.93 4.85 -0.41
CA ILE A 33 13.06 4.61 -1.57
C ILE A 33 13.38 5.62 -2.68
N MET A 34 13.52 6.91 -2.34
CA MET A 34 13.90 7.95 -3.29
C MET A 34 15.26 7.67 -3.97
N LYS A 35 16.24 7.08 -3.27
CA LYS A 35 17.51 6.68 -3.90
C LYS A 35 17.38 5.48 -4.85
N LYS A 36 16.35 4.65 -4.66
CA LYS A 36 16.12 3.46 -5.49
C LYS A 36 15.32 3.75 -6.75
N SER A 37 14.70 4.93 -6.87
CA SER A 37 13.84 5.27 -8.00
C SER A 37 14.61 5.64 -9.27
N GLY A 38 15.95 5.72 -9.25
CA GLY A 38 16.75 5.93 -10.45
C GLY A 38 18.25 5.79 -10.18
N GLU A 39 19.00 5.36 -11.18
CA GLU A 39 20.47 5.19 -11.11
C GLU A 39 21.21 6.51 -10.86
N ASP A 40 20.63 7.64 -11.23
CA ASP A 40 21.27 8.97 -11.17
C ASP A 40 21.01 9.74 -9.86
N VAL A 41 20.27 9.18 -8.90
CA VAL A 41 19.92 9.88 -7.66
C VAL A 41 21.07 9.81 -6.65
N LYS A 42 22.04 10.72 -6.79
CA LYS A 42 23.23 10.81 -5.90
C LYS A 42 22.93 11.45 -4.54
N MET A 43 22.33 12.63 -4.56
CA MET A 43 22.03 13.43 -3.37
C MET A 43 20.54 13.76 -3.29
N ILE A 44 20.03 13.85 -2.07
CA ILE A 44 18.65 14.22 -1.77
C ILE A 44 18.72 15.28 -0.68
N SER A 45 18.08 16.43 -0.93
CA SER A 45 17.95 17.52 0.05
C SER A 45 17.34 17.03 1.36
N GLY A 46 17.73 17.63 2.49
CA GLY A 46 17.17 17.31 3.81
C GLY A 46 15.67 17.56 3.91
N GLU A 47 15.15 18.53 3.15
CA GLU A 47 13.73 18.91 3.16
C GLU A 47 12.84 17.96 2.36
N ALA A 48 13.39 17.30 1.33
CA ALA A 48 12.58 16.47 0.44
C ALA A 48 11.92 15.28 1.16
N PRO A 49 12.63 14.48 2.00
CA PRO A 49 12.00 13.42 2.79
C PRO A 49 10.90 13.92 3.74
N ILE A 50 11.01 15.16 4.24
CA ILE A 50 10.01 15.76 5.14
C ILE A 50 8.71 16.02 4.37
N VAL A 51 8.80 16.67 3.21
CA VAL A 51 7.64 16.92 2.33
C VAL A 51 7.03 15.61 1.86
N PHE A 52 7.85 14.65 1.43
CA PHE A 52 7.37 13.33 1.03
C PHE A 52 6.67 12.58 2.16
N SER A 53 7.11 12.73 3.42
CA SER A 53 6.42 12.12 4.56
C SER A 53 4.96 12.56 4.64
N LYS A 54 4.71 13.88 4.50
CA LYS A 54 3.35 14.41 4.50
C LYS A 54 2.58 14.06 3.22
N ALA A 55 3.24 14.11 2.06
CA ALA A 55 2.60 13.74 0.79
C ALA A 55 2.17 12.26 0.79
N CYS A 56 3.01 11.36 1.31
CA CYS A 56 2.68 9.95 1.44
C CYS A 56 1.54 9.72 2.45
N GLU A 57 1.46 10.49 3.53
CA GLU A 57 0.33 10.45 4.46
C GLU A 57 -0.99 10.80 3.75
N LEU A 58 -1.02 11.93 3.03
CA LEU A 58 -2.20 12.36 2.26
C LEU A 58 -2.56 11.37 1.15
N PHE A 59 -1.55 10.80 0.48
CA PHE A 59 -1.76 9.79 -0.54
C PHE A 59 -2.40 8.51 0.02
N ILE A 60 -1.93 8.01 1.17
CA ILE A 60 -2.50 6.83 1.82
C ILE A 60 -3.94 7.11 2.27
N GLU A 61 -4.19 8.26 2.89
CA GLU A 61 -5.53 8.67 3.31
C GLU A 61 -6.50 8.69 2.13
N GLU A 62 -6.08 9.31 1.04
CA GLU A 62 -6.92 9.51 -0.12
C GLU A 62 -7.20 8.20 -0.89
N LEU A 63 -6.18 7.35 -1.07
CA LEU A 63 -6.35 6.00 -1.64
C LEU A 63 -7.29 5.15 -0.77
N THR A 64 -7.11 5.20 0.56
CA THR A 64 -7.96 4.47 1.52
C THR A 64 -9.40 4.94 1.44
N ARG A 65 -9.63 6.26 1.40
CA ARG A 65 -10.96 6.85 1.30
C ARG A 65 -11.68 6.40 0.03
N ARG A 66 -11.00 6.45 -1.13
CA ARG A 66 -11.59 5.98 -2.40
C ARG A 66 -11.92 4.49 -2.37
N SER A 67 -10.99 3.66 -1.91
CA SER A 67 -11.20 2.21 -1.80
C SER A 67 -12.34 1.87 -0.83
N TRP A 68 -12.50 2.66 0.23
CA TRP A 68 -13.61 2.50 1.17
C TRP A 68 -14.97 2.84 0.55
N MET A 69 -15.05 3.83 -0.35
CA MET A 69 -16.30 4.11 -1.07
C MET A 69 -16.74 2.89 -1.89
N THR A 70 -15.83 2.24 -2.61
CA THR A 70 -16.11 0.99 -3.34
C THR A 70 -16.55 -0.15 -2.41
N THR A 71 -15.95 -0.26 -1.23
CA THR A 71 -16.38 -1.22 -0.21
C THR A 71 -17.83 -1.01 0.20
N LEU A 72 -18.22 0.24 0.43
CA LEU A 72 -19.58 0.63 0.83
C LEU A 72 -20.60 0.41 -0.29
N GLU A 73 -20.23 0.70 -1.54
CA GLU A 73 -21.04 0.38 -2.73
C GLU A 73 -21.32 -1.13 -2.83
N GLY A 74 -20.32 -1.94 -2.50
CA GLY A 74 -20.45 -3.40 -2.34
C GLY A 74 -21.24 -3.85 -1.11
N LYS A 75 -21.82 -2.93 -0.32
CA LYS A 75 -22.53 -3.18 0.95
C LYS A 75 -21.71 -3.96 1.97
N ARG A 76 -20.38 -3.88 1.87
CA ARG A 76 -19.43 -4.54 2.79
C ARG A 76 -18.96 -3.55 3.85
N ARG A 77 -18.40 -4.08 4.93
CA ARG A 77 -17.78 -3.33 6.04
C ARG A 77 -16.31 -3.71 6.25
N THR A 78 -15.78 -4.49 5.32
CA THR A 78 -14.39 -4.97 5.32
C THR A 78 -13.80 -4.61 3.97
N LEU A 79 -12.72 -3.83 3.99
CA LEU A 79 -11.99 -3.39 2.81
C LEU A 79 -11.18 -4.57 2.24
N HIS A 80 -11.38 -4.90 0.97
CA HIS A 80 -10.70 -5.97 0.25
C HIS A 80 -9.70 -5.42 -0.78
N LYS A 81 -8.82 -6.30 -1.29
CA LYS A 81 -7.86 -5.93 -2.35
C LYS A 81 -8.58 -5.46 -3.62
N ASP A 82 -9.69 -6.10 -3.97
CA ASP A 82 -10.48 -5.77 -5.16
C ASP A 82 -11.08 -4.36 -5.10
N ASP A 83 -11.38 -3.86 -3.89
CA ASP A 83 -11.84 -2.48 -3.70
C ASP A 83 -10.73 -1.48 -4.03
N VAL A 84 -9.50 -1.79 -3.63
CA VAL A 84 -8.32 -0.97 -3.94
C VAL A 84 -8.05 -1.00 -5.45
N ALA A 85 -8.10 -2.18 -6.07
CA ALA A 85 -7.91 -2.31 -7.51
C ALA A 85 -8.96 -1.51 -8.30
N SER A 86 -10.23 -1.63 -7.91
CA SER A 86 -11.33 -0.88 -8.52
C SER A 86 -11.19 0.63 -8.34
N ALA A 87 -10.81 1.07 -7.14
CA ALA A 87 -10.58 2.49 -6.87
C ALA A 87 -9.40 3.07 -7.65
N VAL A 88 -8.34 2.28 -7.87
CA VAL A 88 -7.18 2.64 -8.70
C VAL A 88 -7.61 2.79 -10.15
N VAL A 89 -8.30 1.80 -10.72
CA VAL A 89 -8.76 1.84 -12.13
C VAL A 89 -9.77 2.97 -12.37
N GLY A 90 -10.60 3.28 -11.37
CA GLY A 90 -11.59 4.36 -11.46
C GLY A 90 -11.05 5.77 -11.22
N THR A 91 -9.76 5.95 -10.95
CA THR A 91 -9.17 7.27 -10.65
C THR A 91 -7.96 7.55 -11.51
N ASP A 92 -8.08 8.47 -12.47
CA ASP A 92 -7.02 8.80 -13.44
C ASP A 92 -5.66 9.14 -12.81
N ILE A 93 -5.64 9.85 -11.68
CA ILE A 93 -4.37 10.20 -10.99
C ILE A 93 -3.63 8.99 -10.42
N PHE A 94 -4.29 7.84 -10.30
CA PHE A 94 -3.74 6.58 -9.82
C PHE A 94 -3.34 5.62 -10.94
N ASP A 95 -3.33 6.04 -12.21
CA ASP A 95 -2.97 5.20 -13.36
C ASP A 95 -1.58 4.52 -13.21
N PHE A 96 -0.64 5.20 -12.55
CA PHE A 96 0.69 4.65 -12.24
C PHE A 96 0.68 3.39 -11.37
N LEU A 97 -0.47 3.02 -10.79
CA LEU A 97 -0.66 1.84 -9.94
C LEU A 97 -1.39 0.70 -10.66
N VAL A 98 -1.95 0.91 -11.86
CA VAL A 98 -2.82 -0.07 -12.54
C VAL A 98 -2.11 -1.41 -12.76
N SER A 99 -0.87 -1.38 -13.25
CA SER A 99 -0.09 -2.61 -13.43
C SER A 99 0.18 -3.32 -12.10
N LEU A 100 0.49 -2.55 -11.05
CA LEU A 100 0.78 -3.11 -9.72
C LEU A 100 -0.41 -3.86 -9.11
N VAL A 101 -1.62 -3.31 -9.25
CA VAL A 101 -2.83 -3.95 -8.71
C VAL A 101 -3.27 -5.14 -9.57
N SER A 102 -3.02 -5.10 -10.88
CA SER A 102 -3.36 -6.17 -11.82
C SER A 102 -2.50 -7.42 -11.60
N ASP A 103 -1.19 -7.25 -11.41
CA ASP A 103 -0.26 -8.37 -11.15
C ASP A 103 -0.59 -9.12 -9.85
N SER A 104 -1.22 -8.43 -8.89
CA SER A 104 -1.63 -9.03 -7.62
C SER A 104 -2.85 -9.95 -7.73
N CYS A 105 -3.57 -9.92 -8.86
CA CYS A 105 -4.67 -10.84 -9.18
C CYS A 105 -4.18 -12.16 -9.83
N HIS A 106 -2.99 -12.16 -10.44
CA HIS A 106 -2.43 -13.33 -11.14
C HIS A 106 -1.43 -14.17 -10.32
N SER A 107 -1.23 -13.89 -9.03
CA SER A 107 -0.31 -14.67 -8.18
C SER A 107 -0.97 -15.84 -7.42
N GLU A 108 -2.22 -16.21 -7.74
CA GLU A 108 -2.87 -17.43 -7.26
C GLU A 108 -3.38 -18.32 -8.42
N ASP A 109 -2.53 -18.72 -9.37
CA ASP A 109 -2.56 -20.07 -9.97
C ASP A 109 -1.35 -20.29 -10.91
N ILE A 110 -0.24 -20.80 -10.39
CA ILE A 110 0.67 -21.62 -11.20
C ILE A 110 0.95 -22.86 -10.37
N THR A 111 0.11 -23.87 -10.53
CA THR A 111 0.47 -25.21 -10.08
C THR A 111 1.76 -25.64 -10.80
N PRO A 112 2.68 -26.37 -10.16
CA PRO A 112 3.89 -26.87 -10.81
C PRO A 112 3.65 -27.86 -11.96
N ALA A 113 2.39 -28.16 -12.32
CA ALA A 113 2.03 -29.24 -13.24
C ALA A 113 2.09 -28.85 -14.73
N ASP A 114 2.03 -27.55 -15.08
CA ASP A 114 1.92 -27.13 -16.49
C ASP A 114 3.27 -26.86 -17.17
N LYS A 115 4.40 -27.02 -16.46
CA LYS A 115 5.74 -26.78 -17.02
C LYS A 115 6.33 -27.96 -17.80
N GLU A 116 5.67 -29.13 -17.84
CA GLU A 116 6.19 -30.35 -18.48
C GLU A 116 5.66 -30.65 -19.90
N ALA A 117 4.86 -29.77 -20.52
CA ALA A 117 4.26 -30.06 -21.83
C ALA A 117 4.92 -29.38 -23.05
N LEU A 118 6.00 -28.60 -22.88
CA LEU A 118 6.66 -27.91 -24.01
C LEU A 118 8.18 -28.03 -23.94
N GLY A 119 8.68 -29.26 -24.03
CA GLY A 119 10.11 -29.56 -24.05
C GLY A 119 10.39 -30.94 -24.66
N GLY A 120 9.69 -31.27 -25.74
CA GLY A 120 9.86 -32.53 -26.46
C GLY A 120 9.90 -32.30 -27.97
N SER A 121 11.10 -32.06 -28.49
CA SER A 121 11.69 -32.55 -29.76
C SER A 121 12.95 -31.76 -30.07
#